data_AF-A0A967YVR7-F1
#
_entry.id   AF-A0A967YVR7-F1
#
_cell.length_a   1.000
_cell.length_b   1.000
_cell.length_c   1.000
_cell.angle_alpha   90.00
_cell.angle_beta   90.00
_cell.angle_gamma   90.00
#
_symmetry.space_group_name_H-M   'P 1'
#
loop_
_entity.id
_entity.type
_entity.pdbx_description
1 polymer ?
#
loop_
_entity_poly.entity_id
_entity_poly.type
_entity_poly.pdbx_seq_one_letter_code
_entity_poly.pdbx_strand_id
1 'polypeptide(L)'
;MVEFRPAIIEELKIGNLTIDNQPVVIVKDADLGFELFGLPIFKADGIIAWLVFKNSVIEIDYKNKLTTISKSVLQKSLDRNLFCLGYPIVTLRSPEGIPLNFGFDSGSQSTSIKHNIFRKIEVDRIENASGIVMGAGGSETVSKQRAYDVTVYLNDYRLDSDSVSTTQGVKGTALLKPDGKPGSNIGLDGKIIMDHLNGRFDLRLEK
;
A
#
# COMPACT_ATOMS: atom_id res chain seq x y z
N MET A 1 7.13 -12.47 19.28
CA MET A 1 5.66 -12.44 19.12
C MET A 1 5.22 -11.13 19.74
N VAL A 2 4.54 -10.26 18.98
CA VAL A 2 4.07 -8.97 19.51
C VAL A 2 2.97 -9.26 20.53
N GLU A 3 3.17 -8.81 21.77
CA GLU A 3 2.17 -8.91 22.82
C GLU A 3 1.09 -7.85 22.56
N PHE A 4 -0.18 -8.24 22.60
CA PHE A 4 -1.26 -7.33 22.26
C PHE A 4 -2.50 -7.52 23.13
N ARG A 5 -3.24 -6.43 23.34
CA ARG A 5 -4.51 -6.43 24.07
C ARG A 5 -5.63 -5.82 23.22
N PRO A 6 -6.75 -6.52 23.01
CA PRO A 6 -7.89 -5.93 22.31
C PRO A 6 -8.57 -4.86 23.17
N ALA A 7 -9.10 -3.82 22.53
CA ALA A 7 -9.90 -2.78 23.17
C ALA A 7 -10.90 -2.16 22.18
N ILE A 8 -11.77 -1.29 22.68
CA ILE A 8 -12.68 -0.47 21.87
C ILE A 8 -12.39 0.99 22.23
N ILE A 9 -12.17 1.82 21.21
CA ILE A 9 -12.21 3.27 21.34
C ILE A 9 -13.67 3.68 21.14
N GLU A 10 -14.30 4.20 22.18
CA GLU A 10 -15.71 4.62 22.12
C GLU A 10 -15.92 5.71 21.07
N GLU A 11 -14.99 6.66 20.97
CA GLU A 11 -15.05 7.77 20.01
C GLU A 11 -13.63 8.07 19.46
N LEU A 12 -13.40 7.78 18.18
CA LEU A 12 -12.16 8.14 17.46
C LEU A 12 -12.40 9.37 16.59
N LYS A 13 -11.69 10.45 16.85
CA LYS A 13 -11.78 11.72 16.09
C LYS A 13 -10.61 11.89 15.14
N ILE A 14 -10.90 12.17 13.87
CA ILE A 14 -9.93 12.48 12.82
C ILE A 14 -10.37 13.76 12.11
N GLY A 15 -9.84 14.91 12.52
CA GLY A 15 -10.36 16.20 12.10
C GLY A 15 -11.85 16.33 12.47
N ASN A 16 -12.71 16.51 11.46
CA ASN A 16 -14.16 16.60 11.64
C ASN A 16 -14.89 15.24 11.51
N LEU A 17 -14.16 14.14 11.33
CA LEU A 17 -14.73 12.79 11.28
C LEU A 17 -14.75 12.20 12.68
N THR A 18 -15.92 11.74 13.12
CA THR A 18 -16.08 10.91 14.31
C THR A 18 -16.39 9.47 13.88
N ILE A 19 -15.68 8.51 14.47
CA ILE A 19 -15.91 7.08 14.30
C ILE A 19 -16.19 6.49 15.68
N ASP A 20 -17.40 5.97 15.87
CA ASP A 20 -17.82 5.41 17.14
C ASP A 20 -17.45 3.93 17.26
N ASN A 21 -17.16 3.49 18.49
CA ASN A 21 -16.94 2.09 18.87
C ASN A 21 -15.89 1.37 18.00
N GLN A 22 -14.79 2.03 17.69
CA GLN A 22 -13.72 1.50 16.84
C GLN A 22 -12.94 0.39 17.58
N PRO A 23 -12.95 -0.86 17.08
CA PRO A 23 -12.09 -1.90 17.64
C PRO A 23 -10.63 -1.58 17.36
N VAL A 24 -9.78 -1.77 18.38
CA VAL A 24 -8.35 -1.53 18.29
C VAL A 24 -7.55 -2.63 18.98
N VAL A 25 -6.27 -2.65 18.68
CA VAL A 25 -5.28 -3.51 19.33
C VAL A 25 -4.25 -2.60 19.98
N ILE A 26 -4.08 -2.75 21.30
CA ILE A 26 -3.05 -2.06 22.07
C ILE A 26 -1.78 -2.88 21.98
N VAL A 27 -0.69 -2.24 21.57
CA VAL A 27 0.66 -2.80 21.47
C VAL A 27 1.62 -1.94 22.30
N LYS A 28 2.85 -2.41 22.52
CA LYS A 28 3.87 -1.59 23.19
C LYS A 28 4.39 -0.52 22.23
N ASP A 29 4.68 0.69 22.72
CA ASP A 29 5.20 1.80 21.92
C ASP A 29 6.45 1.40 21.11
N ALA A 30 7.30 0.55 21.70
CA ALA A 30 8.52 0.04 21.06
C ALA A 30 8.23 -0.77 19.78
N ASP A 31 7.02 -1.31 19.61
CA ASP A 31 6.61 -2.08 18.43
C ASP A 31 6.12 -1.18 17.28
N LEU A 32 5.95 0.14 17.51
CA LEU A 32 5.46 1.14 16.54
C LEU A 32 6.55 2.11 16.04
N GLY A 33 7.82 1.85 16.35
CA GLY A 33 8.95 2.67 15.91
C GLY A 33 10.12 1.84 15.39
N PHE A 34 11.02 2.50 14.65
CA PHE A 34 12.30 1.92 14.21
C PHE A 34 13.45 2.86 14.58
N GLU A 35 14.53 2.25 15.04
CA GLU A 35 15.80 2.90 15.26
C GLU A 35 16.86 2.31 14.32
N LEU A 36 17.74 3.17 13.81
CA LEU A 36 18.92 2.78 13.05
C LEU A 36 20.15 3.35 13.77
N PHE A 37 21.06 2.48 14.21
CA PHE A 37 22.23 2.87 15.02
C PHE A 37 21.88 3.68 16.28
N GLY A 38 20.74 3.39 16.93
CA GLY A 38 20.26 4.09 18.12
C GLY A 38 19.60 5.45 17.83
N LEU A 39 19.40 5.81 16.56
CA LEU A 39 18.66 7.01 16.16
C LEU A 39 17.26 6.61 15.66
N PRO A 40 16.18 7.23 16.17
CA PRO A 40 14.83 6.96 15.67
C PRO A 40 14.69 7.45 14.23
N ILE A 41 14.41 6.53 13.31
CA ILE A 41 14.16 6.82 11.89
C ILE A 41 12.67 6.85 11.55
N PHE A 42 11.82 6.29 12.42
CA PHE A 42 10.37 6.32 12.30
C PHE A 42 9.74 6.11 13.68
N LYS A 43 8.67 6.84 13.98
CA LYS A 43 7.84 6.64 15.16
C LYS A 43 6.40 6.98 14.82
N ALA A 44 5.47 6.12 15.23
CA ALA A 44 4.05 6.40 15.20
C ALA A 44 3.43 6.09 16.57
N ASP A 45 2.43 6.86 16.98
CA ASP A 45 1.66 6.58 18.21
C ASP A 45 0.53 5.57 17.97
N GLY A 46 0.25 5.26 16.70
CA GLY A 46 -0.75 4.29 16.29
C GLY A 46 -0.80 4.13 14.77
N ILE A 47 -1.46 3.08 14.31
CA ILE A 47 -1.67 2.79 12.89
C ILE A 47 -3.18 2.61 12.66
N ILE A 48 -3.73 3.36 11.71
CA ILE A 48 -5.12 3.19 11.27
C ILE A 48 -5.13 2.44 9.94
N ALA A 49 -5.70 1.24 9.95
CA ALA A 49 -5.81 0.42 8.75
C ALA A 49 -6.96 0.88 7.84
N TRP A 50 -6.85 0.56 6.55
CA TRP A 50 -7.81 0.92 5.50
C TRP A 50 -9.26 0.54 5.77
N LEU A 51 -9.51 -0.52 6.55
CA LEU A 51 -10.86 -1.02 6.83
C LEU A 51 -11.75 0.02 7.51
N VAL A 52 -11.17 0.96 8.26
CA VAL A 52 -11.88 2.08 8.88
C VAL A 52 -12.54 2.98 7.85
N PHE A 53 -11.95 3.08 6.66
CA PHE A 53 -12.34 4.01 5.60
C PHE A 53 -13.05 3.34 4.41
N LYS A 54 -13.54 2.11 4.56
CA LYS A 54 -14.13 1.32 3.46
C LYS A 54 -15.35 1.97 2.77
N ASN A 55 -16.00 2.94 3.42
CA ASN A 55 -17.16 3.67 2.90
C ASN A 55 -16.83 5.15 2.57
N SER A 56 -15.54 5.48 2.52
CA SER A 56 -15.05 6.83 2.30
C SER A 56 -14.23 6.90 1.02
N VAL A 57 -14.11 8.11 0.48
CA VAL A 57 -13.03 8.46 -0.44
C VAL A 57 -11.87 8.98 0.39
N ILE A 58 -10.70 8.38 0.23
CA ILE A 58 -9.44 8.82 0.83
C ILE A 58 -8.58 9.42 -0.28
N GLU A 59 -8.23 10.69 -0.14
CA GLU A 59 -7.24 11.35 -0.99
C GLU A 59 -5.99 11.64 -0.16
N ILE A 60 -4.83 11.09 -0.54
CA ILE A 60 -3.54 11.37 0.09
C ILE A 60 -2.72 12.23 -0.85
N ASP A 61 -2.55 13.49 -0.48
CA ASP A 61 -1.72 14.48 -1.15
C ASP A 61 -0.36 14.54 -0.44
N TYR A 62 0.62 13.81 -0.99
CA TYR A 62 1.94 13.69 -0.37
C TYR A 62 2.71 15.01 -0.39
N LYS A 63 2.54 15.80 -1.46
CA LYS A 63 3.20 17.10 -1.63
C LYS A 63 2.73 18.10 -0.58
N ASN A 64 1.41 18.24 -0.41
CA ASN A 64 0.81 19.16 0.55
C ASN A 64 0.66 18.57 1.95
N LYS A 65 1.08 17.31 2.15
CA LYS A 65 0.98 16.56 3.41
C LYS A 65 -0.45 16.56 3.97
N LEU A 66 -1.43 16.41 3.07
CA LEU A 66 -2.85 16.48 3.40
C LEU A 66 -3.54 15.16 3.05
N THR A 67 -4.24 14.60 4.02
CA THR A 67 -5.17 13.51 3.77
C THR A 67 -6.59 14.04 3.88
N THR A 68 -7.36 13.93 2.80
CA THR A 68 -8.78 14.28 2.78
C THR A 68 -9.62 13.03 2.87
N ILE A 69 -10.58 13.03 3.80
CA ILE A 69 -11.54 11.95 3.97
C ILE A 69 -12.91 12.52 3.68
N SER A 70 -13.61 11.94 2.72
CA SER A 70 -14.98 12.36 2.37
C SER A 70 -15.89 11.16 2.21
N LYS A 71 -17.19 11.40 2.31
CA LYS A 71 -18.20 10.34 2.15
C LYS A 71 -18.21 9.87 0.71
N SER A 72 -18.06 8.55 0.50
CA SER A 72 -18.24 7.98 -0.84
C SER A 72 -19.72 7.94 -1.22
N VAL A 73 -19.99 8.22 -2.49
CA VAL A 73 -21.33 8.16 -3.10
C VAL A 73 -21.27 7.13 -4.21
N LEU A 74 -22.19 6.15 -4.18
CA LEU A 74 -22.20 5.06 -5.15
C LEU A 74 -22.38 5.58 -6.59
N GLN A 75 -21.51 5.13 -7.49
CA GLN A 75 -21.52 5.46 -8.92
C GLN A 75 -21.80 4.20 -9.73
N LYS A 76 -22.71 4.30 -10.71
CA LYS A 76 -23.20 3.14 -11.48
C LYS A 76 -22.28 2.67 -12.62
N SER A 77 -21.29 3.46 -13.01
CA SER A 77 -20.50 3.22 -14.23
C SER A 77 -19.06 3.73 -14.10
N LEU A 78 -18.24 3.01 -13.34
CA LEU A 78 -16.81 3.26 -13.27
C LEU A 78 -16.03 2.02 -13.68
N ASP A 79 -14.92 2.24 -14.39
CA ASP A 79 -13.92 1.20 -14.58
C ASP A 79 -13.29 0.90 -13.22
N ARG A 80 -13.60 -0.29 -12.71
CA ARG A 80 -13.15 -0.72 -11.39
C ARG A 80 -11.75 -1.30 -11.51
N ASN A 81 -10.84 -0.79 -10.71
CA ASN A 81 -9.49 -1.31 -10.57
C ASN A 81 -9.10 -1.56 -9.09
N LEU A 82 -10.01 -1.37 -8.14
CA LEU A 82 -9.81 -1.64 -6.72
C LEU A 82 -10.85 -2.64 -6.20
N PHE A 83 -10.37 -3.65 -5.48
CA PHE A 83 -11.23 -4.57 -4.71
C PHE A 83 -10.55 -4.95 -3.39
N CYS A 84 -11.27 -5.58 -2.47
CA CYS A 84 -10.75 -5.91 -1.15
C CYS A 84 -10.92 -7.40 -0.85
N LEU A 85 -9.83 -8.06 -0.48
CA LEU A 85 -9.82 -9.43 0.05
C LEU A 85 -9.03 -9.44 1.35
N GLY A 86 -9.57 -8.78 2.38
CA GLY A 86 -8.87 -8.53 3.65
C GLY A 86 -7.87 -7.36 3.60
N TYR A 87 -7.36 -7.00 2.42
CA TYR A 87 -6.54 -5.83 2.14
C TYR A 87 -6.86 -5.27 0.74
N PRO A 88 -6.57 -3.99 0.45
CA PRO A 88 -6.82 -3.39 -0.86
C PRO A 88 -5.96 -4.05 -1.94
N ILE A 89 -6.61 -4.48 -3.02
CA ILE A 89 -5.98 -4.94 -4.26
C ILE A 89 -6.27 -3.96 -5.35
N VAL A 90 -5.23 -3.46 -6.00
CA VAL A 90 -5.28 -2.61 -7.17
C VAL A 90 -4.89 -3.43 -8.40
N THR A 91 -5.71 -3.41 -9.44
CA THR A 91 -5.39 -4.02 -10.73
C THR A 91 -4.68 -2.99 -11.61
N LEU A 92 -3.40 -3.26 -11.88
CA LEU A 92 -2.56 -2.57 -12.86
C LEU A 92 -2.55 -3.37 -14.18
N ARG A 93 -1.94 -2.82 -15.22
CA ARG A 93 -1.75 -3.52 -16.51
C ARG A 93 -0.29 -3.50 -16.94
N SER A 94 0.18 -4.57 -17.59
CA SER A 94 1.45 -4.54 -18.33
C SER A 94 1.29 -3.72 -19.63
N PRO A 95 2.39 -3.39 -20.35
CA PRO A 95 2.32 -2.78 -21.68
C PRO A 95 1.49 -3.60 -22.68
N GLU A 96 1.48 -4.92 -22.54
CA GLU A 96 0.70 -5.87 -23.36
C GLU A 96 -0.76 -5.99 -22.90
N GLY A 97 -1.17 -5.21 -21.89
CA GLY A 97 -2.53 -5.21 -21.35
C GLY A 97 -2.83 -6.34 -20.36
N ILE A 98 -1.82 -7.08 -19.90
CA ILE A 98 -2.00 -8.19 -18.95
C ILE A 98 -2.37 -7.63 -17.57
N PRO A 99 -3.47 -8.08 -16.93
CA PRO A 99 -3.84 -7.60 -15.61
C PRO A 99 -2.91 -8.12 -14.52
N LEU A 100 -2.42 -7.20 -13.69
CA LEU A 100 -1.50 -7.46 -12.58
C LEU A 100 -2.14 -6.96 -11.27
N ASN A 101 -2.24 -7.82 -10.27
CA ASN A 101 -2.94 -7.51 -9.03
C ASN A 101 -1.96 -7.16 -7.92
N PHE A 102 -1.97 -5.92 -7.47
CA PHE A 102 -1.03 -5.37 -6.51
C PHE A 102 -1.72 -5.10 -5.17
N GLY A 103 -1.15 -5.53 -4.06
CA GLY A 103 -1.69 -5.21 -2.73
C GLY A 103 -1.26 -3.82 -2.32
N PHE A 104 -2.19 -2.86 -2.16
CA PHE A 104 -1.83 -1.50 -1.80
C PHE A 104 -1.44 -1.36 -0.32
N ASP A 105 -0.35 -0.64 -0.06
CA ASP A 105 0.20 -0.43 1.29
C ASP A 105 0.79 0.98 1.41
N SER A 106 0.00 1.93 1.95
CA SER A 106 0.48 3.29 2.22
C SER A 106 1.56 3.36 3.31
N GLY A 107 1.71 2.31 4.12
CA GLY A 107 2.79 2.19 5.09
C GLY A 107 4.13 1.85 4.43
N SER A 108 4.12 1.41 3.17
CA SER A 108 5.33 1.15 2.41
C SER A 108 5.82 2.40 1.71
N GLN A 109 7.07 2.78 1.93
CA GLN A 109 7.66 3.92 1.20
C GLN A 109 7.96 3.60 -0.26
N SER A 110 8.21 2.33 -0.58
CA SER A 110 8.62 1.92 -1.92
C SER A 110 7.71 0.84 -2.50
N THR A 111 7.62 0.87 -3.83
CA THR A 111 6.96 -0.14 -4.64
C THR A 111 7.86 -1.35 -4.79
N SER A 112 7.25 -2.53 -4.79
CA SER A 112 7.94 -3.81 -4.93
C SER A 112 7.09 -4.79 -5.71
N ILE A 113 7.74 -5.81 -6.27
CA ILE A 113 7.07 -6.89 -7.01
C ILE A 113 7.18 -8.22 -6.25
N LYS A 114 6.57 -9.28 -6.77
CA LYS A 114 6.74 -10.65 -6.28
C LYS A 114 7.11 -11.58 -7.41
N HIS A 115 7.76 -12.68 -7.07
CA HIS A 115 8.26 -13.66 -8.05
C HIS A 115 7.19 -14.20 -9.00
N ASN A 116 5.91 -14.24 -8.61
CA ASN A 116 4.84 -14.68 -9.52
C ASN A 116 4.60 -13.74 -10.69
N ILE A 117 5.05 -12.47 -10.63
CA ILE A 117 4.92 -11.53 -11.74
C ILE A 117 5.72 -11.98 -12.96
N PHE A 118 6.87 -12.64 -12.76
CA PHE A 118 7.75 -13.10 -13.85
C PHE A 118 7.13 -14.22 -14.71
N ARG A 119 5.97 -14.76 -14.29
CA ARG A 119 5.19 -15.69 -15.11
C ARG A 119 4.18 -14.97 -16.02
N LYS A 120 4.02 -13.66 -15.85
CA LYS A 120 3.00 -12.84 -16.51
C LYS A 120 3.60 -11.78 -17.42
N ILE A 121 4.76 -11.24 -17.08
CA ILE A 121 5.45 -10.21 -17.86
C ILE A 121 6.89 -10.64 -18.13
N GLU A 122 7.40 -10.21 -19.28
CA GLU A 122 8.82 -10.28 -19.57
C GLU A 122 9.55 -9.12 -18.89
N VAL A 123 10.76 -9.38 -18.43
CA VAL A 123 11.64 -8.37 -17.83
C VAL A 123 13.03 -8.55 -18.40
N ASP A 124 13.68 -7.44 -18.76
CA ASP A 124 14.94 -7.46 -19.51
C ASP A 124 16.08 -8.09 -18.72
N ARG A 125 16.16 -7.77 -17.42
CA ARG A 125 17.22 -8.24 -16.54
C ARG A 125 16.71 -8.51 -15.13
N ILE A 126 17.15 -9.63 -14.56
CA ILE A 126 16.94 -9.98 -13.15
C ILE A 126 18.29 -10.26 -12.50
N GLU A 127 18.53 -9.64 -11.35
CA GLU A 127 19.74 -9.85 -10.55
C GLU A 127 19.40 -10.30 -9.13
N ASN A 128 20.26 -11.15 -8.56
CA ASN A 128 20.19 -11.46 -7.14
C ASN A 128 20.73 -10.28 -6.32
N ALA A 129 20.01 -9.92 -5.28
CA ALA A 129 20.34 -8.85 -4.35
C ALA A 129 20.08 -9.30 -2.91
N SER A 130 20.63 -8.55 -1.96
CA SER A 130 20.26 -8.63 -0.56
C SER A 130 19.83 -7.25 -0.09
N GLY A 131 18.96 -7.20 0.91
CA GLY A 131 18.59 -5.93 1.52
C GLY A 131 17.86 -6.10 2.82
N ILE A 132 17.88 -5.06 3.63
CA ILE A 132 17.16 -5.01 4.89
C ILE A 132 15.70 -4.61 4.60
N VAL A 133 14.75 -5.30 5.20
CA VAL A 133 13.35 -4.88 5.29
C VAL A 133 13.11 -4.43 6.72
N MET A 134 12.47 -3.27 6.89
CA MET A 134 12.09 -2.71 8.18
C MET A 134 10.58 -2.49 8.19
N GLY A 135 9.91 -2.83 9.28
CA GLY A 135 8.46 -2.70 9.44
C GLY A 135 8.01 -3.07 10.85
N ALA A 136 6.74 -2.84 11.18
CA ALA A 136 6.26 -2.99 12.57
C ALA A 136 6.58 -4.41 13.08
N GLY A 137 7.34 -4.49 14.18
CA GLY A 137 7.85 -5.75 14.73
C GLY A 137 9.30 -6.12 14.38
N GLY A 138 10.07 -5.30 13.64
CA GLY A 138 11.53 -5.40 13.56
C GLY A 138 12.13 -5.23 12.16
N SER A 139 13.39 -5.68 12.02
CA SER A 139 14.12 -5.67 10.75
C SER A 139 14.67 -7.06 10.41
N GLU A 140 14.77 -7.37 9.12
CA GLU A 140 15.29 -8.64 8.63
C GLU A 140 16.11 -8.42 7.36
N THR A 141 17.29 -9.06 7.28
CA THR A 141 18.05 -9.15 6.03
C THR A 141 17.46 -10.27 5.18
N VAL A 142 16.98 -9.93 3.99
CA VAL A 142 16.36 -10.91 3.10
C VAL A 142 17.06 -10.91 1.74
N SER A 143 17.20 -12.10 1.17
CA SER A 143 17.57 -12.25 -0.24
C SER A 143 16.39 -11.81 -1.11
N LYS A 144 16.67 -10.99 -2.12
CA LYS A 144 15.68 -10.44 -3.06
C LYS A 144 16.21 -10.61 -4.47
N GLN A 145 15.32 -10.70 -5.43
CA GLN A 145 15.64 -10.42 -6.84
C GLN A 145 15.30 -8.97 -7.17
N ARG A 146 16.12 -8.33 -7.99
CA ARG A 146 15.88 -7.00 -8.57
C ARG A 146 15.62 -7.17 -10.05
N ALA A 147 14.45 -6.72 -10.50
CA ALA A 147 14.12 -6.62 -11.92
C ALA A 147 14.41 -5.19 -12.41
N TYR A 148 14.85 -5.05 -13.64
CA TYR A 148 15.13 -3.76 -14.28
C TYR A 148 14.08 -3.44 -15.35
N ASP A 149 13.88 -2.14 -15.59
CA ASP A 149 13.05 -1.59 -16.67
C ASP A 149 11.61 -2.11 -16.65
N VAL A 150 11.02 -2.17 -15.45
CA VAL A 150 9.65 -2.65 -15.25
C VAL A 150 8.67 -1.51 -15.50
N THR A 151 7.78 -1.70 -16.47
CA THR A 151 6.69 -0.76 -16.78
C THR A 151 5.35 -1.37 -16.40
N VAL A 152 4.52 -0.61 -15.69
CA VAL A 152 3.11 -0.95 -15.45
C VAL A 152 2.23 0.28 -15.62
N TYR A 153 0.95 0.06 -15.91
CA TYR A 153 -0.04 1.11 -16.10
C TYR A 153 -1.08 1.09 -14.98
N LEU A 154 -1.28 2.25 -14.36
CA LEU A 154 -2.39 2.52 -13.48
C LEU A 154 -3.37 3.43 -14.22
N ASN A 155 -4.45 2.86 -14.75
CA ASN A 155 -5.35 3.57 -15.67
C ASN A 155 -4.55 4.16 -16.84
N ASP A 156 -4.60 5.47 -17.05
CA ASP A 156 -3.86 6.16 -18.11
C ASP A 156 -2.42 6.56 -17.69
N TYR A 157 -2.01 6.26 -16.46
CA TYR A 157 -0.69 6.62 -15.94
C TYR A 157 0.31 5.49 -16.18
N ARG A 158 1.38 5.82 -16.92
CA ARG A 158 2.56 4.97 -17.07
C ARG A 158 3.46 5.10 -15.84
N LEU A 159 3.74 3.98 -15.19
CA LEU A 159 4.62 3.87 -14.04
C LEU A 159 5.86 3.08 -14.45
N ASP A 160 6.94 3.81 -14.75
CA ASP A 160 8.23 3.24 -15.09
C ASP A 160 9.08 3.04 -13.83
N SER A 161 9.86 1.97 -13.80
CA SER A 161 10.82 1.69 -12.73
C SER A 161 12.12 1.19 -13.32
N ASP A 162 13.18 2.01 -13.25
CA ASP A 162 14.54 1.64 -13.63
C ASP A 162 14.96 0.33 -12.95
N SER A 163 14.57 0.17 -11.69
CA SER A 163 14.63 -1.12 -11.02
C SER A 163 13.57 -1.26 -9.93
N VAL A 164 13.10 -2.48 -9.72
CA VAL A 164 12.16 -2.83 -8.66
C VAL A 164 12.55 -4.15 -8.01
N SER A 165 12.61 -4.16 -6.68
CA SER A 165 12.96 -5.35 -5.93
C SER A 165 11.73 -6.20 -5.64
N THR A 166 11.93 -7.51 -5.63
CA THR A 166 10.96 -8.47 -5.12
C THR A 166 10.83 -8.34 -3.60
N THR A 167 9.63 -8.63 -3.08
CA THR A 167 9.32 -8.64 -1.66
C THR A 167 8.59 -9.92 -1.26
N GLN A 168 8.68 -10.27 0.02
CA GLN A 168 7.77 -11.23 0.65
C GLN A 168 6.60 -10.52 1.40
N GLY A 169 6.63 -9.19 1.48
CA GLY A 169 5.92 -8.42 2.52
C GLY A 169 4.39 -8.32 2.42
N VAL A 170 3.76 -8.55 1.25
CA VAL A 170 2.29 -8.68 1.20
C VAL A 170 1.95 -10.14 1.38
N LYS A 171 1.23 -10.52 2.43
CA LYS A 171 0.71 -11.90 2.51
C LYS A 171 -0.42 -12.05 1.50
N GLY A 172 -0.31 -13.02 0.60
CA GLY A 172 -1.42 -13.38 -0.29
C GLY A 172 -2.60 -13.89 0.53
N THR A 173 -3.80 -13.87 -0.05
CA THR A 173 -4.92 -14.63 0.50
C THR A 173 -4.90 -16.05 -0.05
N ALA A 174 -5.74 -16.94 0.51
CA ALA A 174 -5.99 -18.25 -0.08
C ALA A 174 -6.51 -18.15 -1.53
N LEU A 175 -7.13 -17.03 -1.91
CA LEU A 175 -7.80 -16.82 -3.19
C LEU A 175 -6.96 -16.04 -4.21
N LEU A 176 -5.98 -15.24 -3.75
CA LEU A 176 -5.19 -14.37 -4.62
C LEU A 176 -3.76 -14.21 -4.10
N LYS A 177 -2.80 -14.42 -5.02
CA LYS A 177 -1.40 -14.04 -4.83
C LYS A 177 -1.16 -12.72 -5.55
N PRO A 178 -0.87 -11.62 -4.83
CA PRO A 178 -0.49 -10.36 -5.47
C PRO A 178 0.75 -10.53 -6.34
N ASP A 179 0.85 -9.75 -7.39
CA ASP A 179 2.04 -9.59 -8.24
C ASP A 179 3.04 -8.58 -7.66
N GLY A 180 2.60 -7.76 -6.69
CA GLY A 180 3.46 -6.81 -6.00
C GLY A 180 2.74 -5.99 -4.94
N LYS A 181 3.39 -4.90 -4.55
CA LYS A 181 2.97 -3.92 -3.56
C LYS A 181 3.31 -2.51 -4.06
N PRO A 182 2.35 -1.67 -4.45
CA PRO A 182 2.58 -0.26 -4.68
C PRO A 182 2.82 0.41 -3.33
N GLY A 183 3.94 1.13 -3.21
CA GLY A 183 4.22 1.97 -2.06
C GLY A 183 3.68 3.38 -2.25
N SER A 184 3.83 4.22 -1.23
CA SER A 184 3.52 5.64 -1.27
C SER A 184 4.34 6.41 -2.32
N ASN A 185 5.48 5.87 -2.77
CA ASN A 185 6.30 6.49 -3.81
C ASN A 185 5.54 6.79 -5.11
N ILE A 186 4.50 6.01 -5.46
CA ILE A 186 3.73 6.25 -6.68
C ILE A 186 2.94 7.56 -6.63
N GLY A 187 2.73 8.11 -5.43
CA GLY A 187 1.96 9.33 -5.19
C GLY A 187 2.81 10.56 -4.85
N LEU A 188 4.14 10.47 -4.84
CA LEU A 188 4.99 11.58 -4.37
C LEU A 188 4.80 12.86 -5.18
N ASP A 189 4.58 12.72 -6.49
CA ASP A 189 4.38 13.85 -7.42
C ASP A 189 2.89 14.19 -7.63
N GLY A 190 2.03 13.77 -6.71
CA GLY A 190 0.60 14.03 -6.84
C GLY A 190 -0.24 13.50 -5.68
N LYS A 191 -1.40 12.94 -6.05
CA LYS A 191 -2.41 12.46 -5.09
C LYS A 191 -2.79 11.03 -5.38
N ILE A 192 -2.82 10.20 -4.35
CA ILE A 192 -3.45 8.89 -4.39
C ILE A 192 -4.90 9.04 -3.96
N ILE A 193 -5.83 8.48 -4.73
CA ILE A 193 -7.27 8.51 -4.45
C ILE A 193 -7.78 7.08 -4.34
N MET A 194 -8.43 6.76 -3.23
CA MET A 194 -9.03 5.45 -2.99
C MET A 194 -10.50 5.61 -2.65
N ASP A 195 -11.36 4.93 -3.41
CA ASP A 195 -12.79 4.83 -3.16
C ASP A 195 -13.20 3.36 -3.20
N HIS A 196 -13.24 2.76 -2.02
CA HIS A 196 -13.53 1.35 -1.84
C HIS A 196 -14.95 0.97 -2.28
N LEU A 197 -15.93 1.85 -2.02
CA LEU A 197 -17.33 1.61 -2.36
C LEU A 197 -17.49 1.47 -3.88
N ASN A 198 -16.81 2.33 -4.62
CA ASN A 198 -16.85 2.36 -6.08
C ASN A 198 -15.77 1.49 -6.75
N GLY A 199 -14.88 0.87 -5.98
CA GLY A 199 -13.80 0.05 -6.52
C GLY A 199 -12.82 0.83 -7.39
N ARG A 200 -12.50 2.07 -6.98
CA ARG A 200 -11.62 2.99 -7.71
C ARG A 200 -10.36 3.27 -6.93
N PHE A 201 -9.22 3.13 -7.60
CA PHE A 201 -7.91 3.59 -7.17
C PHE A 201 -7.33 4.46 -8.28
N ASP A 202 -6.96 5.69 -7.96
CA ASP A 202 -6.49 6.67 -8.94
C ASP A 202 -5.22 7.36 -8.47
N LEU A 203 -4.47 7.83 -9.47
CA LEU A 203 -3.39 8.78 -9.31
C LEU A 203 -3.81 10.10 -9.96
N ARG A 204 -3.54 11.23 -9.32
CA ARG A 204 -3.63 12.55 -9.95
C ARG A 204 -2.29 13.23 -9.82
N LEU A 205 -1.49 13.16 -10.88
CA LEU A 205 -0.22 13.87 -10.98
C LEU A 205 -0.47 15.36 -11.23
N GLU A 206 0.30 16.22 -10.56
CA GLU A 206 0.32 17.64 -10.89
C GLU A 206 1.17 17.84 -12.15
N LYS A 207 0.62 18.56 -13.14
CA LYS A 207 1.36 18.95 -14.36
C LYS A 207 2.24 20.16 -14.10
#